data_AF-A0AAD5X0E2-F1
#
_entry.id   AF-A0AAD5X0E2-F1
#
_cell.length_a   1.000
_cell.length_b   1.000
_cell.length_c   1.000
_cell.angle_alpha   90.00
_cell.angle_beta   90.00
_cell.angle_gamma   90.00
#
_symmetry.space_group_name_H-M   'P 1'
#
loop_
_entity.id
_entity.type
_entity.pdbx_description
1 polymer ?
#
loop_
_entity_poly.entity_id
_entity_poly.type
_entity_poly.pdbx_seq_one_letter_code
_entity_poly.pdbx_strand_id
1 'polypeptide(L)'
;MVATNFIAAAIALAGVTTGVTASPLTGSYLKLSNGKGYNADVTIHASCKGTQERALTKALGEMNDLAKIAANRILKYGSEDELYKKYFGDGEAATVLGYYKTILYGNKPGVLFRCDNIDNKCHQEGWAGHWRTEIAPLETVICPLSFTDARKPLSAICKNGNKISAVKSNYFFASDLMHRLFHVPLINPGERVDHFAGNWTEVTELAKVDGHKAVHNQDSYQYFALDVYGREVAKKPSGCV
;
A
#
# COMPACT_ATOMS: atom_id res chain seq x y z
N MET A 1 51.90 17.89 56.17
CA MET A 1 52.69 17.16 55.16
C MET A 1 52.54 15.67 55.42
N VAL A 2 51.83 14.94 54.56
CA VAL A 2 52.21 13.65 53.94
C VAL A 2 51.18 13.44 52.83
N ALA A 3 51.67 13.33 51.61
CA ALA A 3 50.87 13.13 50.40
C ALA A 3 50.41 11.67 50.31
N THR A 4 49.11 11.44 50.08
CA THR A 4 48.54 10.15 49.74
C THR A 4 48.54 9.98 48.21
N ASN A 5 49.37 9.04 47.74
CA ASN A 5 49.37 8.59 46.36
C ASN A 5 48.13 7.73 46.07
N PHE A 6 47.30 8.16 45.12
CA PHE A 6 46.29 7.31 44.49
C PHE A 6 46.94 6.51 43.36
N ILE A 7 46.91 5.18 43.47
CA ILE A 7 47.25 4.27 42.37
C ILE A 7 45.96 4.08 41.54
N ALA A 8 45.96 4.59 40.31
CA ALA A 8 44.90 4.34 39.34
C ALA A 8 45.12 2.98 38.67
N ALA A 9 44.16 2.06 38.82
CA ALA A 9 44.08 0.84 38.02
C ALA A 9 43.44 1.17 36.67
N ALA A 10 44.21 1.10 35.59
CA ALA A 10 43.72 1.23 34.23
C ALA A 10 43.01 -0.06 33.80
N ILE A 11 41.68 -0.03 33.71
CA ILE A 11 40.89 -1.09 33.05
C ILE A 11 40.91 -0.78 31.55
N ALA A 12 41.58 -1.64 30.78
CA ALA A 12 41.55 -1.59 29.32
C ALA A 12 40.15 -2.03 28.84
N LEU A 13 39.33 -1.05 28.44
CA LEU A 13 38.12 -1.29 27.66
C LEU A 13 38.55 -1.69 26.24
N ALA A 14 38.49 -2.99 25.95
CA ALA A 14 38.56 -3.48 24.57
C ALA A 14 37.34 -2.95 23.81
N GLY A 15 37.55 -1.89 23.03
CA GLY A 15 36.55 -1.36 22.11
C GLY A 15 36.24 -2.39 21.04
N VAL A 16 35.10 -3.08 21.16
CA VAL A 16 34.53 -3.85 20.06
C VAL A 16 33.94 -2.84 19.09
N THR A 17 34.75 -2.40 18.12
CA THR A 17 34.25 -1.71 16.93
C THR A 17 33.54 -2.74 16.07
N THR A 18 32.26 -2.99 16.31
CA THR A 18 31.40 -3.65 15.32
C THR A 18 31.27 -2.69 14.14
N GLY A 19 32.13 -2.89 13.13
CA GLY A 19 31.94 -2.30 11.83
C GLY A 19 30.58 -2.73 11.30
N VAL A 20 29.60 -1.83 11.35
CA VAL A 20 28.36 -1.99 10.60
C VAL A 20 28.77 -1.87 9.14
N THR A 21 29.07 -3.01 8.51
CA THR A 21 29.15 -3.09 7.06
C THR A 21 27.74 -2.82 6.56
N ALA A 22 27.51 -1.60 6.08
CA ALA A 22 26.31 -1.29 5.32
C ALA A 22 26.24 -2.29 4.16
N SER A 23 25.29 -3.21 4.22
CA SER A 23 24.95 -4.02 3.06
C SER A 23 24.62 -3.06 1.92
N PRO A 24 25.28 -3.16 0.76
CA PRO A 24 24.97 -2.29 -0.35
C PRO A 24 23.51 -2.53 -0.70
N LEU A 25 22.69 -1.48 -0.67
CA LEU A 25 21.38 -1.50 -1.31
C LEU A 25 21.63 -2.00 -2.73
N THR A 26 21.18 -3.22 -2.99
CA THR A 26 21.41 -3.91 -4.25
C THR A 26 20.93 -3.00 -5.38
N GLY A 27 21.84 -2.64 -6.29
CA GLY A 27 21.64 -1.69 -7.39
C GLY A 27 20.61 -2.09 -8.46
N SER A 28 19.64 -2.95 -8.10
CA SER A 28 18.56 -3.41 -8.97
C SER A 28 17.44 -2.38 -9.09
N TYR A 29 17.12 -1.66 -8.01
CA TYR A 29 16.00 -0.70 -8.00
C TYR A 29 16.29 0.59 -8.79
N LEU A 30 17.52 1.14 -8.69
CA LEU A 30 17.94 2.26 -9.52
C LEU A 30 18.05 1.88 -11.01
N LYS A 31 18.32 0.61 -11.32
CA LYS A 31 18.33 0.07 -12.69
C LYS A 31 16.92 -0.02 -13.31
N LEU A 32 15.86 -0.19 -12.50
CA LEU A 32 14.48 -0.26 -13.01
C LEU A 32 14.00 1.07 -13.64
N SER A 33 14.59 2.20 -13.27
CA SER A 33 14.24 3.52 -13.82
C SER A 33 14.76 3.76 -15.24
N ASN A 34 15.74 2.97 -15.74
CA ASN A 34 16.25 2.95 -17.13
C ASN A 34 16.22 4.30 -17.91
N GLY A 35 16.64 5.40 -17.27
CA GLY A 35 16.70 6.72 -17.92
C GLY A 35 15.35 7.34 -18.33
N LYS A 36 14.23 6.73 -17.96
CA LYS A 36 12.91 7.35 -18.08
C LYS A 36 12.77 8.39 -16.97
N GLY A 37 12.48 9.63 -17.34
CA GLY A 37 12.31 10.74 -16.40
C GLY A 37 11.24 10.47 -15.35
N TYR A 38 11.12 11.37 -14.37
CA TYR A 38 10.12 11.25 -13.32
C TYR A 38 8.71 11.08 -13.90
N ASN A 39 8.00 10.05 -13.45
CA ASN A 39 6.61 9.81 -13.80
C ASN A 39 5.85 9.32 -12.57
N ALA A 40 4.84 10.05 -12.10
CA ALA A 40 4.03 9.64 -10.96
C ALA A 40 2.88 8.68 -11.34
N ASP A 41 2.57 8.58 -12.64
CA ASP A 41 1.39 7.89 -13.14
C ASP A 41 1.65 6.41 -13.43
N VAL A 42 0.62 5.60 -13.24
CA VAL A 42 0.58 4.21 -13.71
C VAL A 42 0.18 4.22 -15.18
N THR A 43 0.99 3.58 -16.02
CA THR A 43 0.71 3.51 -17.46
C THR A 43 -0.38 2.48 -17.73
N ILE A 44 -1.37 2.79 -18.57
CA ILE A 44 -2.31 1.79 -19.11
C ILE A 44 -1.74 1.27 -20.43
N HIS A 45 -1.47 -0.02 -20.52
CA HIS A 45 -0.90 -0.65 -21.71
C HIS A 45 -1.94 -0.74 -22.84
N ALA A 46 -1.49 -0.64 -24.10
CA ALA A 46 -2.35 -0.61 -25.30
C ALA A 46 -3.21 -1.88 -25.52
N SER A 47 -2.96 -2.94 -24.75
CA SER A 47 -3.86 -4.11 -24.65
C SER A 47 -5.22 -3.77 -24.05
N CYS A 48 -5.30 -2.74 -23.20
CA CYS A 48 -6.55 -2.25 -22.64
C CYS A 48 -7.19 -1.30 -23.65
N LYS A 49 -8.35 -1.66 -24.20
CA LYS A 49 -9.00 -0.85 -25.25
C LYS A 49 -10.44 -0.52 -24.90
N GLY A 50 -10.92 0.60 -25.42
CA GLY A 50 -12.33 0.97 -25.36
C GLY A 50 -12.85 1.15 -23.94
N THR A 51 -13.77 0.29 -23.50
CA THR A 51 -14.37 0.38 -22.16
C THR A 51 -13.40 0.00 -21.04
N GLN A 52 -12.45 -0.92 -21.29
CA GLN A 52 -11.46 -1.34 -20.28
C GLN A 52 -10.53 -0.18 -19.90
N GLU A 53 -10.01 0.51 -20.92
CA GLU A 53 -9.16 1.70 -20.74
C GLU A 53 -9.90 2.78 -19.94
N ARG A 54 -11.14 3.12 -20.33
CA ARG A 54 -11.96 4.10 -19.60
C ARG A 54 -12.22 3.70 -18.16
N ALA A 55 -12.51 2.43 -17.90
CA ALA A 55 -12.75 1.92 -16.55
C ALA A 55 -11.47 2.01 -15.69
N LEU A 56 -10.31 1.64 -16.24
CA LEU A 56 -9.03 1.76 -15.55
C LEU A 56 -8.63 3.21 -15.29
N THR A 57 -8.76 4.10 -16.27
CA THR A 57 -8.48 5.53 -16.09
C THR A 57 -9.32 6.11 -14.95
N LYS A 58 -10.62 5.79 -14.92
CA LYS A 58 -11.51 6.22 -13.85
C LYS A 58 -11.09 5.63 -12.50
N ALA A 59 -10.83 4.33 -12.44
CA ALA A 59 -10.46 3.65 -11.20
C ALA A 59 -9.09 4.11 -10.66
N LEU A 60 -8.12 4.43 -11.52
CA LEU A 60 -6.83 5.03 -11.12
C LEU A 60 -7.01 6.43 -10.53
N GLY A 61 -7.89 7.25 -11.13
CA GLY A 61 -8.27 8.54 -10.55
C GLY A 61 -8.90 8.37 -9.16
N GLU A 62 -9.85 7.45 -9.02
CA GLU A 62 -10.49 7.14 -7.73
C GLU A 62 -9.51 6.56 -6.70
N MET A 63 -8.51 5.76 -7.13
CA MET A 63 -7.45 5.25 -6.27
C MET A 63 -6.58 6.39 -5.73
N ASN A 64 -6.24 7.37 -6.58
CA ASN A 64 -5.53 8.57 -6.15
C ASN A 64 -6.37 9.38 -5.17
N ASP A 65 -7.69 9.51 -5.39
CA ASP A 65 -8.59 10.15 -4.43
C ASP A 65 -8.57 9.44 -3.07
N LEU A 66 -8.66 8.10 -3.05
CA LEU A 66 -8.55 7.29 -1.83
C LEU A 66 -7.24 7.54 -1.08
N ALA A 67 -6.10 7.48 -1.78
CA ALA A 67 -4.79 7.73 -1.17
C ALA A 67 -4.68 9.16 -0.63
N LYS A 68 -5.20 10.14 -1.37
CA LYS A 68 -5.14 11.56 -1.00
C LYS A 68 -5.95 11.86 0.24
N ILE A 69 -7.21 11.41 0.32
CA ILE A 69 -8.05 11.68 1.50
C ILE A 69 -7.53 10.94 2.74
N ALA A 70 -7.02 9.72 2.58
CA ALA A 70 -6.41 8.97 3.67
C ALA A 70 -5.18 9.69 4.23
N ALA A 71 -4.26 10.13 3.35
CA ALA A 71 -3.10 10.93 3.74
C ALA A 71 -3.51 12.24 4.42
N ASN A 72 -4.54 12.92 3.92
CA ASN A 72 -5.04 14.17 4.52
C ASN A 72 -5.64 13.94 5.91
N ARG A 73 -6.37 12.84 6.13
CA ARG A 73 -6.88 12.47 7.46
C ARG A 73 -5.73 12.29 8.45
N ILE A 74 -4.70 11.54 8.06
CA ILE A 74 -3.51 11.31 8.91
C ILE A 74 -2.82 12.63 9.23
N LEU A 75 -2.60 13.49 8.23
CA LEU A 75 -1.96 14.80 8.44
C LEU A 75 -2.78 15.73 9.35
N LYS A 76 -4.12 15.65 9.26
CA LYS A 76 -5.01 16.54 10.01
C LYS A 76 -5.19 16.11 11.46
N TYR A 77 -5.21 14.80 11.74
CA TYR A 77 -5.60 14.28 13.04
C TYR A 77 -4.54 13.41 13.73
N GLY A 78 -3.48 13.03 13.02
CA GLY A 78 -2.37 12.25 13.55
C GLY A 78 -2.72 10.79 13.86
N SER A 79 -1.79 10.11 14.56
CA SER A 79 -1.95 8.72 15.00
C SER A 79 -2.95 8.55 16.15
N GLU A 80 -3.27 9.64 16.86
CA GLU A 80 -4.24 9.60 17.96
C GLU A 80 -5.69 9.54 17.49
N ASP A 81 -5.92 9.72 16.19
CA ASP A 81 -7.23 9.60 15.59
C ASP A 81 -7.85 8.20 15.80
N GLU A 82 -9.09 8.14 16.28
CA GLU A 82 -9.77 6.87 16.54
C GLU A 82 -9.88 5.99 15.29
N LEU A 83 -10.08 6.61 14.12
CA LEU A 83 -10.14 5.89 12.87
C LEU A 83 -8.75 5.36 12.47
N TYR A 84 -7.69 6.12 12.70
CA TYR A 84 -6.33 5.63 12.50
C TYR A 84 -6.04 4.41 13.42
N LYS A 85 -6.30 4.55 14.72
CA LYS A 85 -6.09 3.46 15.70
C LYS A 85 -6.87 2.20 15.36
N LYS A 86 -8.08 2.34 14.81
CA LYS A 86 -8.89 1.20 14.37
C LYS A 86 -8.21 0.32 13.31
N TYR A 87 -7.38 0.89 12.44
CA TYR A 87 -6.75 0.18 11.31
C TYR A 87 -5.25 -0.03 11.48
N PHE A 88 -4.60 0.76 12.33
CA PHE A 88 -3.14 0.76 12.51
C PHE A 88 -2.67 0.72 13.96
N GLY A 89 -3.59 0.79 14.93
CA GLY A 89 -3.24 0.71 16.36
C GLY A 89 -2.32 1.84 16.80
N ASP A 90 -1.26 1.47 17.52
CA ASP A 90 -0.14 2.32 17.91
C ASP A 90 0.97 2.42 16.85
N GLY A 91 0.73 1.86 15.65
CA GLY A 91 1.70 1.86 14.56
C GLY A 91 2.04 3.26 14.03
N GLU A 92 3.25 3.41 13.50
CA GLU A 92 3.82 4.69 13.11
C GLU A 92 3.08 5.36 11.93
N ALA A 93 2.46 6.52 12.19
CA ALA A 93 1.72 7.27 11.16
C ALA A 93 2.59 7.76 10.00
N ALA A 94 3.88 8.03 10.23
CA ALA A 94 4.80 8.43 9.18
C ALA A 94 5.00 7.32 8.13
N THR A 95 5.04 6.05 8.57
CA THR A 95 5.11 4.89 7.68
C THR A 95 3.86 4.83 6.79
N VAL A 96 2.67 4.90 7.39
CA VAL A 96 1.40 4.86 6.65
C VAL A 96 1.26 6.02 5.67
N LEU A 97 1.56 7.24 6.13
CA LEU A 97 1.56 8.45 5.31
C LEU A 97 2.55 8.32 4.15
N GLY A 98 3.74 7.78 4.41
CA GLY A 98 4.78 7.56 3.41
C GLY A 98 4.29 6.70 2.26
N TYR A 99 3.62 5.58 2.53
CA TYR A 99 3.08 4.72 1.48
C TYR A 99 1.96 5.37 0.66
N TYR A 100 1.03 6.09 1.29
CA TYR A 100 0.03 6.86 0.54
C TYR A 100 0.68 7.94 -0.35
N LYS A 101 1.73 8.61 0.13
CA LYS A 101 2.49 9.58 -0.66
C LYS A 101 3.29 8.91 -1.78
N THR A 102 3.82 7.71 -1.58
CA THR A 102 4.49 6.92 -2.62
C THR A 102 3.50 6.53 -3.73
N ILE A 103 2.28 6.11 -3.37
CA ILE A 103 1.22 5.86 -4.36
C ILE A 103 0.93 7.12 -5.18
N LEU A 104 0.78 8.28 -4.53
CA LEU A 104 0.43 9.53 -5.20
C LEU A 104 1.57 10.15 -6.03
N TYR A 105 2.79 10.13 -5.51
CA TYR A 105 3.89 10.97 -5.97
C TYR A 105 5.21 10.21 -6.18
N GLY A 106 5.28 8.94 -5.81
CA GLY A 106 6.47 8.11 -6.04
C GLY A 106 6.78 7.99 -7.53
N ASN A 107 8.06 7.85 -7.86
CA ASN A 107 8.51 7.68 -9.24
C ASN A 107 8.18 6.27 -9.75
N LYS A 108 7.33 6.16 -10.77
CA LYS A 108 6.75 4.92 -11.32
C LYS A 108 7.08 4.67 -12.80
N PRO A 109 8.29 4.95 -13.31
CA PRO A 109 8.61 4.71 -14.71
C PRO A 109 8.47 3.22 -15.02
N GLY A 110 7.67 2.90 -16.03
CA GLY A 110 7.45 1.51 -16.45
C GLY A 110 6.43 0.72 -15.61
N VAL A 111 5.90 1.29 -14.53
CA VAL A 111 4.77 0.67 -13.82
C VAL A 111 3.53 0.75 -14.71
N LEU A 112 2.96 -0.42 -15.04
CA LEU A 112 1.82 -0.47 -15.95
C LEU A 112 0.79 -1.53 -15.61
N PHE A 113 -0.44 -1.25 -16.04
CA PHE A 113 -1.56 -2.19 -16.06
C PHE A 113 -1.88 -2.59 -17.49
N ARG A 114 -2.02 -3.90 -17.71
CA ARG A 114 -2.34 -4.49 -19.03
C ARG A 114 -3.57 -5.39 -18.94
N CYS A 115 -4.27 -5.55 -20.05
CA CYS A 115 -5.57 -6.25 -20.10
C CYS A 115 -5.54 -7.52 -20.97
N ASP A 116 -4.41 -7.81 -21.61
CA ASP A 116 -4.17 -9.08 -22.27
C ASP A 116 -3.71 -10.13 -21.27
N ASN A 117 -4.20 -11.36 -21.43
CA ASN A 117 -3.89 -12.50 -20.58
C ASN A 117 -2.54 -13.13 -20.99
N ILE A 118 -1.46 -12.33 -20.96
CA ILE A 118 -0.15 -12.72 -21.49
C ILE A 118 0.45 -13.94 -20.77
N ASP A 119 0.14 -14.12 -19.49
CA ASP A 119 0.62 -15.27 -18.70
C ASP A 119 -0.37 -16.43 -18.68
N ASN A 120 -1.48 -16.33 -19.42
CA ASN A 120 -2.58 -17.29 -19.45
C ASN A 120 -3.14 -17.67 -18.05
N LYS A 121 -3.22 -16.73 -17.10
CA LYS A 121 -3.68 -16.98 -15.72
C LYS A 121 -5.09 -16.48 -15.39
N CYS A 122 -5.73 -15.71 -16.29
CA CYS A 122 -7.08 -15.16 -16.07
C CYS A 122 -8.22 -16.20 -16.09
N HIS A 123 -7.92 -17.47 -16.34
CA HIS A 123 -8.90 -18.55 -16.27
C HIS A 123 -9.13 -19.06 -14.84
N GLN A 124 -8.28 -18.66 -13.89
CA GLN A 124 -8.40 -19.09 -12.50
C GLN A 124 -9.63 -18.46 -11.84
N GLU A 125 -10.37 -19.28 -11.09
CA GLU A 125 -11.63 -18.85 -10.47
C GLU A 125 -11.39 -17.69 -9.49
N GLY A 126 -12.17 -16.62 -9.64
CA GLY A 126 -12.08 -15.43 -8.80
C GLY A 126 -10.89 -14.50 -9.10
N TRP A 127 -10.00 -14.83 -10.04
CA TRP A 127 -8.86 -14.00 -10.39
C TRP A 127 -9.30 -12.80 -11.23
N ALA A 128 -9.47 -11.66 -10.55
CA ALA A 128 -9.68 -10.38 -11.19
C ALA A 128 -8.40 -9.84 -11.85
N GLY A 129 -7.24 -10.43 -11.56
CA GLY A 129 -5.95 -10.12 -12.17
C GLY A 129 -4.78 -10.54 -11.28
N HIS A 130 -3.55 -10.34 -11.75
CA HIS A 130 -2.35 -10.80 -11.06
C HIS A 130 -1.14 -9.92 -11.38
N TRP A 131 -0.26 -9.76 -10.38
CA TRP A 131 1.06 -9.17 -10.57
C TRP A 131 1.99 -10.19 -11.27
N ARG A 132 2.86 -9.71 -12.17
CA ARG A 132 3.71 -10.58 -13.00
C ARG A 132 5.01 -11.03 -12.33
N THR A 133 5.16 -10.80 -11.02
CA THR A 133 6.25 -11.34 -10.18
C THR A 133 7.63 -11.03 -10.78
N GLU A 134 8.55 -12.00 -10.81
CA GLU A 134 9.93 -11.83 -11.30
C GLU A 134 10.03 -11.62 -12.82
N ILE A 135 9.05 -12.09 -13.62
CA ILE A 135 9.11 -12.02 -15.09
C ILE A 135 8.99 -10.57 -15.58
N ALA A 136 8.08 -9.80 -14.97
CA ALA A 136 7.88 -8.39 -15.29
C ALA A 136 7.35 -7.66 -14.04
N PRO A 137 8.21 -7.37 -13.04
CA PRO A 137 7.79 -6.91 -11.71
C PRO A 137 7.13 -5.53 -11.70
N LEU A 138 7.19 -4.78 -12.79
CA LEU A 138 6.51 -3.48 -12.93
C LEU A 138 5.16 -3.61 -13.65
N GLU A 139 4.76 -4.82 -14.04
CA GLU A 139 3.55 -5.07 -14.79
C GLU A 139 2.52 -5.86 -13.97
N THR A 140 1.27 -5.44 -14.07
CA THR A 140 0.14 -6.18 -13.50
C THR A 140 -0.93 -6.41 -14.58
N VAL A 141 -1.41 -7.65 -14.67
CA VAL A 141 -2.50 -8.03 -15.56
C VAL A 141 -3.84 -7.78 -14.87
N ILE A 142 -4.74 -7.09 -15.56
CA ILE A 142 -6.14 -6.88 -15.18
C ILE A 142 -6.99 -7.84 -16.01
N CYS A 143 -7.55 -8.87 -15.37
CA CYS A 143 -8.35 -9.88 -16.06
C CYS A 143 -9.77 -9.36 -16.39
N PRO A 144 -10.47 -9.97 -17.38
CA PRO A 144 -11.82 -9.57 -17.77
C PRO A 144 -12.82 -9.48 -16.60
N LEU A 145 -12.66 -10.36 -15.60
CA LEU A 145 -13.49 -10.40 -14.40
C LEU A 145 -13.48 -9.08 -13.61
N SER A 146 -12.41 -8.27 -13.68
CA SER A 146 -12.37 -6.94 -13.06
C SER A 146 -13.40 -5.98 -13.65
N PHE A 147 -13.77 -6.14 -14.91
CA PHE A 147 -14.61 -5.20 -15.66
C PHE A 147 -16.10 -5.57 -15.67
N THR A 148 -16.45 -6.72 -15.11
CA THR A 148 -17.84 -7.19 -15.04
C THR A 148 -18.39 -7.00 -13.64
N ASP A 149 -18.32 -8.05 -12.80
CA ASP A 149 -19.01 -8.07 -11.51
C ASP A 149 -18.09 -8.08 -10.30
N ALA A 150 -16.82 -8.45 -10.46
CA ALA A 150 -15.92 -8.61 -9.31
C ALA A 150 -15.45 -7.29 -8.71
N ARG A 151 -15.51 -6.18 -9.46
CA ARG A 151 -15.10 -4.86 -8.98
C ARG A 151 -16.22 -3.86 -9.19
N LYS A 152 -16.60 -3.15 -8.12
CA LYS A 152 -17.58 -2.07 -8.18
C LYS A 152 -16.87 -0.71 -8.28
N PRO A 153 -17.48 0.30 -8.93
CA PRO A 153 -16.96 1.65 -8.89
C PRO A 153 -16.98 2.20 -7.46
N LEU A 154 -16.09 3.13 -7.11
CA LEU A 154 -16.02 3.67 -5.75
C LEU A 154 -17.33 4.35 -5.33
N SER A 155 -18.07 4.91 -6.28
CA SER A 155 -19.41 5.51 -6.08
C SER A 155 -20.49 4.53 -5.58
N ALA A 156 -20.21 3.22 -5.57
CA ALA A 156 -21.10 2.18 -5.05
C ALA A 156 -20.92 1.93 -3.54
N ILE A 157 -19.90 2.52 -2.92
CA ILE A 157 -19.68 2.40 -1.48
C ILE A 157 -20.89 2.92 -0.71
N CYS A 158 -21.26 2.24 0.38
CA CYS A 158 -22.40 2.60 1.23
C CYS A 158 -23.78 2.50 0.56
N LYS A 159 -23.89 1.98 -0.67
CA LYS A 159 -25.15 1.77 -1.38
C LYS A 159 -25.48 0.29 -1.48
N ASN A 160 -26.75 -0.06 -1.51
CA ASN A 160 -27.25 -1.42 -1.78
C ASN A 160 -26.57 -2.52 -0.95
N GLY A 161 -26.28 -2.24 0.33
CA GLY A 161 -25.62 -3.20 1.22
C GLY A 161 -24.09 -3.30 1.08
N ASN A 162 -23.46 -2.49 0.22
CA ASN A 162 -22.00 -2.42 0.07
C ASN A 162 -21.35 -1.74 1.29
N LYS A 163 -21.31 -2.47 2.41
CA LYS A 163 -20.56 -2.10 3.60
C LYS A 163 -19.12 -2.59 3.47
N ILE A 164 -18.19 -1.70 3.78
CA ILE A 164 -16.74 -1.94 3.80
C ILE A 164 -16.41 -3.15 4.68
N SER A 165 -17.08 -3.30 5.82
CA SER A 165 -16.90 -4.43 6.74
C SER A 165 -17.38 -5.77 6.20
N ALA A 166 -18.30 -5.77 5.22
CA ALA A 166 -18.94 -6.96 4.70
C ALA A 166 -18.35 -7.41 3.34
N VAL A 167 -17.39 -6.67 2.79
CA VAL A 167 -16.78 -6.96 1.49
C VAL A 167 -15.26 -7.07 1.61
N LYS A 168 -14.65 -7.74 0.64
CA LYS A 168 -13.18 -7.81 0.53
C LYS A 168 -12.62 -6.40 0.32
N SER A 169 -11.41 -6.15 0.83
CA SER A 169 -10.69 -4.88 0.68
C SER A 169 -10.53 -4.43 -0.78
N ASN A 170 -10.52 -5.38 -1.72
CA ASN A 170 -10.40 -5.18 -3.16
C ASN A 170 -11.76 -5.23 -3.91
N TYR A 171 -12.88 -5.15 -3.21
CA TYR A 171 -14.20 -5.17 -3.83
C TYR A 171 -14.48 -3.93 -4.72
N PHE A 172 -13.95 -2.77 -4.34
CA PHE A 172 -14.01 -1.57 -5.17
C PHE A 172 -12.80 -1.52 -6.10
N PHE A 173 -13.01 -1.12 -7.35
CA PHE A 173 -11.94 -1.16 -8.35
C PHE A 173 -10.75 -0.28 -7.92
N ALA A 174 -11.01 0.91 -7.38
CA ALA A 174 -9.98 1.80 -6.85
C ALA A 174 -9.11 1.15 -5.76
N SER A 175 -9.71 0.41 -4.82
CA SER A 175 -8.96 -0.25 -3.76
C SER A 175 -8.26 -1.53 -4.23
N ASP A 176 -8.79 -2.21 -5.25
CA ASP A 176 -8.08 -3.29 -5.96
C ASP A 176 -6.84 -2.80 -6.72
N LEU A 177 -6.90 -1.62 -7.33
CA LEU A 177 -5.72 -1.03 -7.98
C LEU A 177 -4.66 -0.63 -6.94
N MET A 178 -5.09 -0.09 -5.79
CA MET A 178 -4.19 0.18 -4.66
C MET A 178 -3.49 -1.09 -4.17
N HIS A 179 -4.24 -2.17 -3.96
CA HIS A 179 -3.72 -3.50 -3.63
C HIS A 179 -2.63 -3.93 -4.62
N ARG A 180 -2.91 -3.83 -5.93
CA ARG A 180 -1.98 -4.25 -6.98
C ARG A 180 -0.70 -3.44 -7.00
N LEU A 181 -0.75 -2.16 -6.63
CA LEU A 181 0.44 -1.33 -6.55
C LEU A 181 1.36 -1.73 -5.40
N PHE A 182 0.84 -2.24 -4.29
CA PHE A 182 1.69 -2.72 -3.19
C PHE A 182 2.51 -3.96 -3.56
N HIS A 183 2.13 -4.71 -4.59
CA HIS A 183 2.96 -5.79 -5.15
C HIS A 183 4.11 -5.26 -6.03
N VAL A 184 4.06 -3.99 -6.47
CA VAL A 184 5.07 -3.41 -7.37
C VAL A 184 6.29 -2.95 -6.56
N PRO A 185 7.52 -3.42 -6.87
CA PRO A 185 8.69 -3.11 -6.03
C PRO A 185 9.11 -1.63 -6.00
N LEU A 186 8.71 -0.82 -6.99
CA LEU A 186 8.92 0.64 -6.95
C LEU A 186 7.98 1.36 -5.98
N ILE A 187 6.86 0.73 -5.60
CA ILE A 187 5.90 1.25 -4.61
C ILE A 187 6.21 0.67 -3.23
N ASN A 188 6.55 -0.62 -3.19
CA ASN A 188 6.82 -1.37 -1.98
C ASN A 188 8.21 -2.02 -2.04
N PRO A 189 9.28 -1.20 -1.91
CA PRO A 189 10.64 -1.70 -2.02
C PRO A 189 10.94 -2.69 -0.91
N GLY A 190 11.42 -3.88 -1.30
CA GLY A 190 11.72 -4.96 -0.38
C GLY A 190 10.49 -5.59 0.29
N GLU A 191 9.31 -5.49 -0.33
CA GLU A 191 8.10 -6.22 0.09
C GLU A 191 7.72 -5.98 1.56
N ARG A 192 7.87 -4.72 2.00
CA ARG A 192 7.63 -4.32 3.39
C ARG A 192 6.16 -4.22 3.76
N VAL A 193 5.28 -4.01 2.79
CA VAL A 193 3.82 -4.14 2.96
C VAL A 193 3.41 -5.50 2.41
N ASP A 194 2.75 -6.32 3.22
CA ASP A 194 2.40 -7.71 2.91
C ASP A 194 0.98 -8.03 3.41
N HIS A 195 0.55 -9.29 3.29
CA HIS A 195 -0.75 -9.80 3.68
C HIS A 195 -0.72 -10.46 5.07
N PHE A 196 -0.75 -9.65 6.12
CA PHE A 196 -0.86 -10.13 7.51
C PHE A 196 -2.30 -10.40 7.96
N ALA A 197 -3.28 -9.70 7.39
CA ALA A 197 -4.71 -9.83 7.66
C ALA A 197 -5.52 -9.44 6.40
N GLY A 198 -6.55 -10.20 6.04
CA GLY A 198 -7.18 -10.11 4.71
C GLY A 198 -8.64 -9.64 4.68
N ASN A 199 -9.34 -9.63 5.82
CA ASN A 199 -10.70 -9.09 5.92
C ASN A 199 -10.81 -8.01 7.00
N TRP A 200 -11.92 -7.27 7.00
CA TRP A 200 -12.10 -6.11 7.88
C TRP A 200 -11.93 -6.48 9.36
N THR A 201 -12.50 -7.60 9.80
CA THR A 201 -12.38 -8.06 11.19
C THR A 201 -10.92 -8.33 11.53
N GLU A 202 -10.24 -9.16 10.74
CA GLU A 202 -8.83 -9.51 10.94
C GLU A 202 -7.94 -8.27 10.97
N VAL A 203 -8.18 -7.32 10.07
CA VAL A 203 -7.42 -6.06 9.99
C VAL A 203 -7.59 -5.23 11.26
N THR A 204 -8.82 -5.07 11.74
CA THR A 204 -9.08 -4.29 12.96
C THR A 204 -8.63 -5.00 14.23
N GLU A 205 -8.60 -6.34 14.25
CA GLU A 205 -8.04 -7.11 15.36
C GLU A 205 -6.50 -7.06 15.34
N LEU A 206 -5.87 -7.16 14.17
CA LEU A 206 -4.42 -7.00 14.01
C LEU A 206 -3.95 -5.66 14.59
N ALA A 207 -4.65 -4.57 14.27
CA ALA A 207 -4.36 -3.24 14.77
C ALA A 207 -4.42 -3.13 16.31
N LYS A 208 -5.26 -3.93 16.98
CA LYS A 208 -5.35 -3.91 18.46
C LYS A 208 -4.18 -4.63 19.14
N VAL A 209 -3.56 -5.59 18.45
CA VAL A 209 -2.54 -6.47 19.05
C VAL A 209 -1.13 -6.19 18.56
N ASP A 210 -0.95 -5.67 17.34
CA ASP A 210 0.34 -5.48 16.70
C ASP A 210 0.27 -4.33 15.67
N GLY A 211 0.34 -3.08 16.15
CA GLY A 211 0.33 -1.89 15.29
C GLY A 211 1.50 -1.84 14.32
N HIS A 212 2.65 -2.42 14.68
CA HIS A 212 3.80 -2.57 13.79
C HIS A 212 3.47 -3.43 12.58
N LYS A 213 2.84 -4.60 12.76
CA LYS A 213 2.36 -5.38 11.60
C LYS A 213 1.21 -4.70 10.88
N ALA A 214 0.33 -3.99 11.59
CA ALA A 214 -0.82 -3.33 10.97
C ALA A 214 -0.39 -2.26 9.95
N VAL A 215 0.67 -1.48 10.23
CA VAL A 215 1.22 -0.49 9.26
C VAL A 215 1.97 -1.14 8.10
N HIS A 216 2.28 -2.43 8.20
CA HIS A 216 2.87 -3.25 7.14
C HIS A 216 1.84 -4.19 6.50
N ASN A 217 0.55 -4.05 6.81
CA ASN A 217 -0.51 -4.87 6.24
C ASN A 217 -1.25 -4.15 5.11
N GLN A 218 -1.25 -4.74 3.93
CA GLN A 218 -1.81 -4.16 2.72
C GLN A 218 -3.30 -3.82 2.84
N ASP A 219 -4.08 -4.75 3.38
CA ASP A 219 -5.53 -4.58 3.54
C ASP A 219 -5.88 -3.48 4.55
N SER A 220 -5.00 -3.18 5.50
CA SER A 220 -5.17 -2.04 6.42
C SER A 220 -5.21 -0.71 5.67
N TYR A 221 -4.33 -0.52 4.68
CA TYR A 221 -4.33 0.67 3.82
C TYR A 221 -5.62 0.79 3.01
N GLN A 222 -6.07 -0.32 2.42
CA GLN A 222 -7.28 -0.33 1.61
C GLN A 222 -8.52 0.00 2.46
N TYR A 223 -8.69 -0.67 3.61
CA TYR A 223 -9.84 -0.45 4.47
C TYR A 223 -9.85 0.93 5.15
N PHE A 224 -8.69 1.42 5.61
CA PHE A 224 -8.60 2.77 6.16
C PHE A 224 -9.03 3.82 5.13
N ALA A 225 -8.49 3.76 3.91
CA ALA A 225 -8.82 4.73 2.86
C ALA A 225 -10.31 4.67 2.47
N LEU A 226 -10.90 3.48 2.41
CA LEU A 226 -12.33 3.30 2.16
C LEU A 226 -13.20 3.84 3.30
N ASP A 227 -12.84 3.64 4.57
CA ASP A 227 -13.62 4.16 5.72
C ASP A 227 -13.52 5.70 5.79
N VAL A 228 -12.33 6.26 5.52
CA VAL A 228 -12.16 7.72 5.34
C VAL A 228 -13.05 8.24 4.22
N TYR A 229 -13.07 7.59 3.06
CA TYR A 229 -13.98 7.95 1.95
C TYR A 229 -15.44 7.91 2.38
N GLY A 230 -15.86 6.85 3.06
CA GLY A 230 -17.23 6.70 3.57
C GLY A 230 -17.64 7.85 4.47
N ARG A 231 -16.75 8.30 5.36
CA ARG A 231 -17.01 9.40 6.30
C ARG A 231 -16.97 10.76 5.64
N GLU A 232 -15.90 11.05 4.91
CA GLU A 232 -15.62 12.40 4.43
C GLU A 232 -16.32 12.73 3.11
N VAL A 233 -16.42 11.76 2.21
CA VAL A 233 -16.97 11.95 0.86
C VAL A 233 -18.42 11.46 0.78
N ALA A 234 -18.69 10.22 1.21
CA ALA A 234 -20.05 9.67 1.22
C ALA A 234 -20.91 10.19 2.39
N LYS A 235 -20.35 11.04 3.27
CA LYS A 235 -21.02 11.69 4.40
C LYS A 235 -21.74 10.71 5.32
N LYS A 236 -21.10 9.58 5.64
CA LYS A 236 -21.56 8.60 6.64
C LYS A 236 -20.69 8.70 7.89
N PRO A 237 -21.10 9.44 8.94
CA PRO A 237 -20.22 9.76 10.07
C PRO A 237 -19.58 8.55 10.77
N SER A 238 -20.32 7.44 10.89
CA SER A 238 -19.84 6.18 11.47
C SER A 238 -19.05 5.31 10.49
N GLY A 239 -18.76 5.80 9.29
CA GLY A 239 -18.27 5.01 8.19
C GLY A 239 -19.37 4.20 7.54
N CYS A 240 -18.95 3.33 6.62
CA CYS A 240 -19.82 2.36 5.96
C CYS A 240 -19.44 0.95 6.37
N VAL A 241 -19.34 0.75 7.68
CA VAL A 241 -18.96 -0.51 8.33
C VAL A 241 -20.16 -1.16 9.02
#